data_AF-A0A842TXL3-F1
#
_entry.id   AF-A0A842TXL3-F1
#
_cell.length_a   1.000
_cell.length_b   1.000
_cell.length_c   1.000
_cell.angle_alpha   90.00
_cell.angle_beta   90.00
_cell.angle_gamma   90.00
#
_symmetry.space_group_name_H-M   'P 1'
#
loop_
_entity.id
_entity.type
_entity.pdbx_description
1 polymer ?
#
loop_
_entity_poly.entity_id
_entity_poly.type
_entity_poly.pdbx_seq_one_letter_code
_entity_poly.pdbx_strand_id
1 'polypeptide(L)' 'MGRDQEVIDKIRDLIIEAYNPRAARIKINEIFPDYNDKDKLENIVPKVMKSFDIDKRKALKKTQYFKYFLIGEDTLKAF' A
#
# COMPACT_ATOMS: atom_id res chain seq x y z
N MET A 1 -14.79 -0.50 14.44
CA MET A 1 -13.98 0.00 13.31
C MET A 1 -13.78 -1.17 12.36
N GLY A 2 -14.00 -0.99 11.06
CA GLY A 2 -13.95 -2.10 10.09
C GLY A 2 -12.50 -2.46 9.74
N ARG A 3 -12.25 -3.73 9.41
CA ARG A 3 -10.92 -4.29 9.09
C ARG A 3 -10.18 -3.50 8.00
N ASP A 4 -10.93 -2.94 7.05
CA ASP A 4 -10.41 -2.07 5.98
C ASP A 4 -9.70 -0.83 6.52
N GLN A 5 -10.23 -0.23 7.59
CA GLN A 5 -9.66 0.99 8.19
C GLN A 5 -8.31 0.69 8.85
N GLU A 6 -8.20 -0.46 9.53
CA GLU A 6 -6.93 -0.91 10.10
C GLU A 6 -5.86 -1.14 9.03
N VAL A 7 -6.25 -1.72 7.88
CA VAL A 7 -5.35 -1.90 6.74
C VAL A 7 -4.93 -0.54 6.17
N ILE A 8 -5.86 0.40 6.02
CA ILE A 8 -5.57 1.76 5.53
C ILE A 8 -4.53 2.44 6.42
N ASP A 9 -4.77 2.44 7.73
CA ASP A 9 -3.90 3.08 8.70
C ASP A 9 -2.53 2.39 8.72
N LYS A 10 -2.49 1.06 8.61
CA LYS A 10 -1.21 0.35 8.56
C LYS A 10 -0.40 0.63 7.30
N ILE A 11 -1.03 0.67 6.12
CA ILE A 11 -0.33 1.05 4.87
C ILE A 11 0.19 2.48 4.99
N ARG A 12 -0.62 3.39 5.56
CA ARG A 12 -0.23 4.77 5.80
C ARG A 12 1.02 4.85 6.67
N ASP A 13 1.05 4.14 7.80
CA ASP A 13 2.18 4.13 8.71
C ASP A 13 3.45 3.59 8.03
N LEU A 14 3.34 2.50 7.28
CA LEU A 14 4.47 1.93 6.53
C LEU A 14 5.06 2.94 5.53
N ILE A 15 4.22 3.70 4.84
CA ILE A 15 4.64 4.77 3.94
C ILE A 15 5.31 5.94 4.70
N ILE A 16 4.83 6.26 5.91
CA ILE A 16 5.42 7.30 6.77
C ILE A 16 6.80 6.87 7.26
N GLU A 17 6.93 5.61 7.67
CA GLU A 17 8.19 4.95 8.04
C GLU A 17 9.16 4.76 6.86
N ALA A 18 8.85 5.32 5.68
CA ALA A 18 9.65 5.25 4.47
C ALA A 18 9.91 3.81 3.98
N TYR A 19 9.00 2.87 4.26
CA TYR A 19 9.10 1.53 3.68
C TYR A 19 9.01 1.61 2.16
N ASN A 20 9.92 0.89 1.50
CA ASN A 20 9.78 0.61 0.08
C ASN A 20 8.43 -0.08 -0.19
N PRO A 21 7.77 0.21 -1.33
CA PRO A 21 6.44 -0.31 -1.63
C PRO A 21 6.38 -1.85 -1.62
N ARG A 22 7.48 -2.52 -1.99
CA ARG A 22 7.64 -3.98 -1.89
C ARG A 22 7.59 -4.46 -0.44
N ALA A 23 8.40 -3.86 0.43
CA ALA A 23 8.46 -4.24 1.84
C ALA A 23 7.14 -3.93 2.56
N ALA A 24 6.49 -2.81 2.21
CA ALA A 24 5.16 -2.50 2.72
C ALA A 24 4.14 -3.56 2.28
N ARG A 25 4.16 -4.02 1.02
CA ARG A 25 3.26 -5.06 0.52
C ARG A 25 3.44 -6.39 1.25
N ILE A 26 4.69 -6.83 1.43
CA ILE A 26 5.02 -8.06 2.18
C ILE A 26 4.47 -7.95 3.61
N LYS A 27 4.75 -6.84 4.29
CA LYS A 27 4.30 -6.64 5.67
C LYS A 27 2.79 -6.58 5.81
N ILE A 28 2.09 -6.01 4.82
CA ILE A 28 0.63 -6.02 4.78
C ILE A 28 0.10 -7.43 4.53
N ASN A 29 0.76 -8.25 3.71
CA ASN A 29 0.38 -9.65 3.53
C ASN A 29 0.62 -10.49 4.79
N GLU A 30 1.68 -10.22 5.55
CA GLU A 30 1.97 -10.89 6.82
C GLU A 30 0.94 -10.55 7.91
N ILE A 31 0.54 -9.27 8.01
CA ILE A 31 -0.42 -8.81 9.02
C ILE A 31 -1.87 -9.09 8.59
N PHE A 32 -2.16 -8.92 7.30
CA PHE A 32 -3.48 -9.03 6.69
C PHE A 32 -3.44 -9.95 5.46
N PRO A 33 -3.32 -11.28 5.65
CA PRO A 33 -3.24 -12.22 4.53
C PRO A 33 -4.47 -12.18 3.62
N ASP A 34 -5.64 -11.85 4.16
CA ASP A 34 -6.88 -11.64 3.40
C ASP A 34 -6.79 -10.51 2.36
N TYR A 35 -5.82 -9.61 2.53
CA TYR A 35 -5.55 -8.47 1.66
C TYR A 35 -4.39 -8.71 0.68
N ASN A 36 -3.90 -9.94 0.59
CA ASN A 36 -2.96 -10.34 -0.46
C ASN A 36 -3.58 -10.28 -1.88
N ASP A 37 -4.90 -10.17 -1.97
CA ASP A 37 -5.59 -9.96 -3.24
C ASP A 37 -5.33 -8.54 -3.77
N LYS A 38 -4.98 -8.43 -5.07
CA LYS A 38 -4.76 -7.14 -5.73
C LYS A 38 -6.05 -6.33 -5.80
N ASP A 39 -7.21 -6.94 -6.05
CA ASP A 39 -8.49 -6.24 -6.20
C ASP A 39 -8.89 -5.55 -4.88
N LYS A 40 -8.65 -6.22 -3.75
CA LYS A 40 -8.90 -5.63 -2.42
C LYS A 40 -7.98 -4.44 -2.15
N LEU A 41 -6.70 -4.56 -2.51
CA LEU A 41 -5.79 -3.43 -2.38
C LEU A 41 -6.15 -2.28 -3.33
N GLU A 42 -6.58 -2.55 -4.56
CA GLU A 42 -6.99 -1.51 -5.50
C GLU A 42 -8.16 -0.68 -4.95
N ASN A 43 -9.02 -1.28 -4.13
CA ASN A 43 -10.08 -0.58 -3.40
C ASN A 43 -9.58 0.23 -2.20
N ILE A 44 -8.50 -0.20 -1.54
CA ILE A 44 -7.94 0.45 -0.35
C ILE A 44 -6.96 1.58 -0.69
N VAL A 45 -6.11 1.39 -1.70
CA VAL A 45 -5.07 2.34 -2.11
C VAL A 45 -5.58 3.78 -2.28
N PRO A 46 -6.73 4.04 -2.94
CA PRO A 46 -7.28 5.39 -3.06
C PRO A 46 -7.66 6.00 -1.70
N LYS A 47 -8.12 5.18 -0.76
CA LYS A 47 -8.48 5.61 0.61
C LYS A 47 -7.21 6.00 1.38
N VAL A 48 -6.16 5.19 1.28
CA VAL A 48 -4.83 5.50 1.84
C VAL A 48 -4.26 6.79 1.23
N MET A 49 -4.35 6.97 -0.09
CA MET A 49 -3.93 8.23 -0.72
C MET A 49 -4.69 9.44 -0.16
N LYS A 50 -5.99 9.29 0.07
CA LYS A 50 -6.82 10.36 0.65
C LYS A 50 -6.48 10.66 2.11
N SER A 51 -5.89 9.72 2.86
CA SER A 51 -5.48 9.98 4.25
C SER A 51 -4.22 10.84 4.36
N PHE A 52 -3.43 10.99 3.28
CA PHE A 52 -2.25 11.86 3.24
C PHE A 52 -2.60 13.31 2.88
N ASP A 53 -1.74 14.25 3.31
CA ASP A 53 -1.77 15.65 2.87
C ASP A 53 -1.42 15.82 1.39
N ILE A 54 -1.72 16.98 0.83
CA ILE A 54 -1.57 17.28 -0.60
C ILE A 54 -0.13 17.07 -1.08
N ASP A 55 0.87 17.46 -0.30
CA ASP A 55 2.29 17.32 -0.67
C ASP A 55 2.74 15.86 -0.71
N LYS A 56 2.38 15.08 0.33
CA LYS A 56 2.62 13.63 0.36
C LYS A 56 1.90 12.93 -0.78
N ARG A 57 0.66 13.31 -1.11
CA ARG A 57 -0.05 12.77 -2.29
C ARG A 57 0.69 13.05 -3.59
N LYS A 58 1.19 14.27 -3.78
CA LYS A 58 1.98 14.63 -4.97
C LYS A 58 3.26 13.79 -5.06
N ALA A 59 3.96 13.61 -3.94
CA ALA A 59 5.15 12.77 -3.88
C ALA A 59 4.83 11.30 -4.24
N LEU A 60 3.81 10.71 -3.62
CA LEU A 60 3.39 9.32 -3.87
C LEU A 60 2.92 9.09 -5.31
N LYS A 61 2.24 10.09 -5.92
CA LYS A 61 1.88 10.05 -7.34
C LYS A 61 3.11 10.07 -8.24
N LYS A 62 4.10 10.92 -7.94
CA LYS A 62 5.34 11.03 -8.72
C LYS A 62 6.19 9.76 -8.62
N THR A 63 6.30 9.17 -7.43
CA THR A 63 7.13 7.98 -7.19
C THR A 63 6.50 6.68 -7.66
N GLN A 64 5.27 6.73 -8.21
CA GLN A 64 4.49 5.56 -8.58
C GLN A 64 4.38 4.53 -7.44
N TYR A 65 4.44 4.96 -6.17
CA TYR A 65 4.53 4.08 -5.01
C TYR A 65 3.44 3.01 -5.02
N PHE A 66 2.19 3.43 -5.19
CA PHE A 66 1.05 2.52 -5.21
C PHE A 66 1.01 1.62 -6.44
N LYS A 67 1.60 2.06 -7.57
CA LYS A 67 1.76 1.19 -8.73
C LYS A 67 2.69 0.02 -8.38
N TYR A 68 3.82 0.28 -7.73
CA TYR A 68 4.73 -0.76 -7.24
C TYR A 68 4.15 -1.60 -6.11
N PHE A 69 3.32 -1.00 -5.25
CA PHE A 69 2.63 -1.71 -4.17
C PHE A 69 1.59 -2.71 -4.70
N LEU A 70 0.95 -2.38 -5.82
CA LEU A 70 -0.05 -3.22 -6.50
C LEU A 70 0.55 -4.18 -7.54
N ILE A 71 1.85 -4.05 -7.84
CA ILE A 71 2.58 -5.05 -8.62
C ILE A 71 2.71 -6.28 -7.72
N GLY A 72 2.04 -7.36 -8.11
CA GLY A 72 2.00 -8.62 -7.35
C GLY A 72 3.40 -9.23 -7.18
N GLU A 73 3.53 -10.10 -6.17
CA GLU A 73 4.79 -10.77 -5.82
C GLU A 73 5.45 -11.46 -7.03
N ASP A 74 4.65 -11.99 -7.97
CA ASP A 74 5.11 -12.62 -9.22
C ASP A 74 5.95 -11.70 -10.11
N THR A 75 5.66 -10.40 -10.16
CA THR A 75 6.46 -9.46 -10.96
C THR A 75 7.67 -8.91 -10.19
N LEU A 76 7.73 -9.14 -8.87
CA LEU A 76 8.84 -8.76 -8.01
C LEU A 76 9.96 -9.81 -7.99
N LYS A 77 9.62 -11.09 -8.17
CA LYS A 77 10.58 -12.21 -8.31
C LYS A 77 11.18 -12.36 -9.71
N ALA A 78 10.61 -11.68 -10.72
CA ALA A 78 11.03 -11.83 -12.12
C ALA A 78 12.20 -10.93 -12.56
N PHE A 79 12.83 -10.18 -11.65
CA PHE A 79 14.01 -9.33 -11.90
C PHE A 79 15.05 -9.47 -10.79
#